data_AF-A0A7Y5Y026-F1
#
_entry.id   AF-A0A7Y5Y026-F1
#
_cell.length_a   1.000
_cell.length_b   1.000
_cell.length_c   1.000
_cell.angle_alpha   90.00
_cell.angle_beta   90.00
_cell.angle_gamma   90.00
#
_symmetry.space_group_name_H-M   'P 1'
#
loop_
_entity.id
_entity.type
_entity.pdbx_description
1 polymer ?
#
loop_
_entity_poly.entity_id
_entity_poly.type
_entity_poly.pdbx_seq_one_letter_code
_entity_poly.pdbx_strand_id
1 'polypeptide(L)'
;MARMLDLSVATIRNWEERYAAVVPERSAGGQRLYSRDQVEQLRFVASQVAEGLSAADAHRLLGERAAAGPAQPPEDAPGGRTGPLVLIAERDPASAELVQSALRGEGYAFEPVFAASVAEALWLERRPQLAIVELMISGGQGADLCRRLKRHDVGAVLASSALGARDEALAAGADAFLQKPVDPAELVSTVEDLIAARAPGGVR
;
A
#
# COMPACT_ATOMS: atom_id res chain seq x y z
N MET A 1 8.20 10.65 -21.00
CA MET A 1 8.85 9.95 -19.87
C MET A 1 9.95 10.77 -19.19
N ALA A 2 10.80 11.52 -19.90
CA ALA A 2 11.79 12.44 -19.29
C ALA A 2 11.22 13.61 -18.44
N ARG A 3 9.89 13.80 -18.45
CA ARG A 3 9.18 14.82 -17.66
C ARG A 3 8.66 14.32 -16.30
N MET A 4 8.89 13.06 -15.95
CA MET A 4 8.24 12.40 -14.80
C MET A 4 9.21 12.04 -13.66
N LEU A 5 10.50 12.34 -13.82
CA LEU A 5 11.58 12.01 -12.87
C LEU A 5 12.48 13.20 -12.53
N ASP A 6 12.23 14.40 -13.10
CA ASP A 6 13.13 15.57 -13.06
C ASP A 6 14.60 15.29 -13.50
N LEU A 7 14.84 14.19 -14.20
CA LEU A 7 16.14 13.82 -14.75
C LEU A 7 16.23 14.06 -16.25
N SER A 8 17.40 14.53 -16.70
CA SER A 8 17.65 14.71 -18.13
C SER A 8 17.75 13.35 -18.85
N VAL A 9 17.34 13.31 -20.12
CA VAL A 9 17.52 12.12 -20.99
C VAL A 9 18.98 11.70 -21.07
N ALA A 10 19.92 12.65 -20.99
CA ALA A 10 21.35 12.36 -21.00
C ALA A 10 21.81 11.66 -19.71
N THR A 11 21.24 12.02 -18.56
CA THR A 11 21.52 11.38 -17.26
C THR A 11 21.03 9.93 -17.26
N ILE A 12 19.81 9.70 -17.73
CA ILE A 12 19.23 8.35 -17.83
C ILE A 12 20.09 7.48 -18.77
N ARG A 13 20.54 8.02 -19.91
CA ARG A 13 21.42 7.31 -20.84
C ARG A 13 22.79 6.98 -20.24
N ASN A 14 23.38 7.91 -19.51
CA ASN A 14 24.66 7.68 -18.85
C ASN A 14 24.56 6.53 -17.83
N TRP A 15 23.45 6.47 -17.09
CA TRP A 15 23.20 5.40 -16.13
C TRP A 15 22.95 4.04 -16.81
N GLU A 16 22.17 4.02 -17.90
CA GLU A 16 21.99 2.82 -18.75
C GLU A 16 23.33 2.26 -19.24
N GLU A 17 24.20 3.11 -19.77
CA GLU A 17 25.49 2.72 -20.36
C GLU A 17 26.51 2.26 -19.29
N ARG A 18 26.45 2.83 -18.07
CA ARG A 18 27.49 2.64 -17.05
C ARG A 18 27.18 1.59 -16.00
N TYR A 19 25.90 1.41 -15.64
CA TYR A 19 25.50 0.55 -14.52
C TYR A 19 24.61 -0.62 -14.94
N ALA A 20 24.06 -0.62 -16.17
CA ALA A 20 23.27 -1.70 -16.76
C ALA A 20 22.11 -2.26 -15.91
N ALA A 21 21.68 -1.55 -14.86
CA ALA A 21 20.69 -2.02 -13.89
C ALA A 21 19.24 -1.96 -14.42
N VAL A 22 18.97 -1.03 -15.34
CA VAL A 22 17.66 -0.87 -16.00
C VAL A 22 17.88 -0.84 -17.50
N VAL A 23 17.59 -1.96 -18.17
CA VAL A 23 17.72 -2.08 -19.63
C VAL A 23 16.34 -1.94 -20.27
N PRO A 24 16.04 -0.81 -20.95
CA PRO A 24 14.75 -0.63 -21.57
C PRO A 24 14.54 -1.63 -22.71
N GLU A 25 13.32 -2.12 -22.85
CA GLU A 25 12.91 -2.79 -24.08
C GLU A 25 12.80 -1.76 -25.21
N ARG A 26 13.02 -2.23 -26.45
CA ARG A 26 12.86 -1.38 -27.63
C ARG A 26 11.57 -1.76 -28.34
N SER A 27 10.69 -0.78 -28.52
CA SER A 27 9.55 -0.93 -29.43
C SER A 27 10.01 -1.16 -30.88
N ALA A 28 9.13 -1.67 -31.73
CA ALA A 28 9.37 -1.84 -33.16
C ALA A 28 9.77 -0.52 -33.88
N GLY A 29 9.40 0.63 -33.31
CA GLY A 29 9.78 1.97 -33.79
C GLY A 29 11.07 2.54 -33.16
N GLY A 30 11.84 1.74 -32.43
CA GLY A 30 13.12 2.15 -31.81
C GLY A 30 12.99 3.02 -30.56
N GLN A 31 11.77 3.25 -30.06
CA GLN A 31 11.55 3.99 -28.81
C GLN A 31 11.82 3.09 -27.60
N ARG A 32 12.41 3.69 -26.56
CA ARG A 32 12.64 3.05 -25.24
C ARG A 32 11.31 2.87 -24.52
N LEU A 33 11.02 1.64 -24.14
CA LEU A 33 9.90 1.27 -23.28
C LEU A 33 10.47 0.79 -21.95
N TYR A 34 10.02 1.42 -20.86
CA TYR A 34 10.31 0.96 -19.52
C TYR A 34 9.06 0.27 -18.98
N SER A 35 9.23 -0.91 -18.39
CA SER A 35 8.17 -1.54 -17.61
C SER A 35 7.86 -0.70 -16.36
N ARG A 36 6.71 -0.96 -15.71
CA ARG A 36 6.35 -0.27 -14.46
C ARG A 36 7.43 -0.45 -13.39
N ASP A 37 7.96 -1.66 -13.25
CA ASP A 37 9.05 -2.00 -12.32
C ASP A 37 10.32 -1.20 -12.66
N GLN A 38 10.70 -1.13 -13.93
CA GLN A 38 11.85 -0.33 -14.39
C GLN A 38 11.68 1.17 -14.09
N VAL A 39 10.46 1.70 -14.18
CA VAL A 39 10.17 3.09 -13.79
C VAL A 39 10.30 3.28 -12.28
N GLU A 40 9.88 2.31 -11.46
CA GLU A 40 10.00 2.35 -10.00
C GLU A 40 11.46 2.26 -9.55
N GLN A 41 12.26 1.41 -10.19
CA GLN A 41 13.71 1.32 -9.96
C GLN A 41 14.43 2.64 -10.31
N LEU A 42 14.06 3.27 -11.44
CA LEU A 42 14.60 4.58 -11.82
C LEU A 42 14.20 5.69 -10.83
N ARG A 43 12.99 5.65 -10.28
CA ARG A 43 12.55 6.59 -9.23
C ARG A 43 13.35 6.44 -7.95
N PHE A 44 13.60 5.20 -7.53
CA PHE A 44 14.40 4.91 -6.34
C PHE A 44 15.83 5.46 -6.49
N VAL A 45 16.49 5.18 -7.61
CA VAL A 45 17.84 5.72 -7.85
C VAL A 45 17.82 7.26 -7.88
N ALA A 46 16.80 7.86 -8.51
CA ALA A 46 16.65 9.31 -8.56
C ALA A 46 16.48 9.94 -7.15
N SER A 47 15.68 9.32 -6.26
CA SER A 47 15.49 9.83 -4.90
C SER A 47 16.77 9.74 -4.08
N GLN A 48 17.48 8.61 -4.12
CA GLN A 48 18.74 8.46 -3.39
C GLN A 48 19.78 9.49 -3.82
N VAL A 49 19.87 9.80 -5.12
CA VAL A 49 20.79 10.82 -5.63
C VAL A 49 20.36 12.22 -5.21
N ALA A 50 19.06 12.52 -5.20
CA ALA A 50 18.54 13.80 -4.71
C ALA A 50 18.81 14.00 -3.20
N GLU A 51 18.85 12.91 -2.43
CA GLU A 51 19.21 12.87 -1.00
C GLU A 51 20.73 12.95 -0.76
N GLY A 52 21.53 13.07 -1.82
CA GLY A 52 22.97 13.33 -1.74
C GLY A 52 23.86 12.10 -1.90
N LEU A 53 23.31 10.92 -2.21
CA LEU A 53 24.12 9.75 -2.53
C LEU A 53 24.76 9.89 -3.92
N SER A 54 25.94 9.28 -4.07
CA SER A 54 26.53 9.14 -5.41
C SER A 54 25.64 8.22 -6.26
N ALA A 55 25.60 8.46 -7.58
CA ALA A 55 24.87 7.57 -8.49
C ALA A 55 25.39 6.12 -8.39
N ALA A 56 26.69 5.92 -8.13
CA ALA A 56 27.27 4.59 -7.93
C ALA A 56 26.70 3.90 -6.68
N ASP A 57 26.59 4.61 -5.56
CA ASP A 57 26.02 4.08 -4.31
C ASP A 57 24.52 3.82 -4.44
N ALA A 58 23.78 4.72 -5.10
CA ALA A 58 22.36 4.52 -5.36
C ALA A 58 22.09 3.27 -6.22
N HIS A 59 22.90 3.04 -7.26
CA HIS A 59 22.80 1.83 -8.08
C HIS A 59 23.28 0.57 -7.33
N ARG A 60 24.28 0.68 -6.47
CA ARG A 60 24.71 -0.42 -5.59
C ARG A 60 23.59 -0.81 -4.62
N LEU A 61 22.91 0.16 -3.99
CA LEU A 61 21.74 -0.08 -3.14
C LEU A 61 20.58 -0.71 -3.93
N LEU A 62 20.35 -0.27 -5.17
CA LEU A 62 19.36 -0.90 -6.05
C LEU A 62 19.74 -2.36 -6.37
N GLY A 63 21.02 -2.61 -6.67
CA GLY A 63 21.56 -3.94 -6.93
C GLY A 63 21.49 -4.85 -5.70
N GLU A 64 21.79 -4.33 -4.51
CA GLU A 64 21.63 -5.01 -3.22
C GLU A 64 20.15 -5.33 -2.97
N ARG A 65 19.23 -4.42 -3.29
CA ARG A 65 17.77 -4.62 -3.22
C ARG A 65 17.25 -5.65 -4.23
N ALA A 66 17.82 -5.70 -5.43
CA ALA A 66 17.44 -6.65 -6.48
C ALA A 66 18.06 -8.04 -6.26
N ALA A 67 19.30 -8.10 -5.77
CA ALA A 67 20.01 -9.33 -5.39
C ALA A 67 19.44 -9.93 -4.09
N ALA A 68 18.84 -9.10 -3.22
CA ALA A 68 18.03 -9.54 -2.09
C ALA A 68 16.68 -10.20 -2.50
N GLY A 69 16.39 -10.34 -3.81
CA GLY A 69 15.07 -10.72 -4.31
C GLY A 69 14.02 -9.65 -3.98
N PRO A 70 12.73 -9.81 -4.36
CA PRO A 70 11.70 -8.93 -3.80
C PRO A 70 11.84 -9.03 -2.29
N ALA A 71 12.08 -7.90 -1.61
CA ALA A 71 12.32 -7.88 -0.18
C ALA A 71 11.27 -8.73 0.54
N GLN A 72 11.62 -9.96 0.87
CA GLN A 72 10.81 -10.80 1.74
C GLN A 72 10.99 -10.14 3.12
N PRO A 73 9.89 -9.69 3.77
CA PRO A 73 9.99 -9.14 5.12
C PRO A 73 10.66 -10.18 6.04
N PRO A 74 11.36 -9.75 7.10
CA PRO A 74 12.28 -10.58 7.87
C PRO A 74 11.62 -11.91 8.25
N GLU A 75 12.23 -12.98 7.74
CA GLU A 75 11.82 -14.36 7.86
C GLU A 75 12.44 -14.93 9.14
N ASP A 76 11.72 -14.81 10.25
CA ASP A 76 11.85 -15.72 11.38
C ASP A 76 10.48 -16.39 11.61
N ALA A 77 10.46 -17.72 11.35
CA ALA A 77 9.46 -18.74 11.70
C ALA A 77 8.43 -19.19 10.61
N PRO A 78 8.08 -20.49 10.57
CA PRO A 78 7.83 -21.25 9.35
C PRO A 78 6.34 -21.34 8.96
N GLY A 79 6.06 -21.31 7.66
CA GLY A 79 4.73 -21.43 7.07
C GLY A 79 4.17 -20.07 6.66
N GLY A 80 3.74 -19.95 5.41
CA GLY A 80 3.15 -18.71 4.88
C GLY A 80 2.15 -18.12 5.86
N ARG A 81 2.19 -16.80 6.07
CA ARG A 81 1.20 -16.14 6.93
C ARG A 81 -0.16 -16.23 6.25
N THR A 82 -0.92 -17.26 6.61
CA THR A 82 -2.29 -17.59 6.17
C THR A 82 -3.36 -16.87 7.01
N GLY A 83 -2.99 -15.80 7.71
CA GLY A 83 -3.93 -15.04 8.54
C GLY A 83 -4.87 -14.15 7.72
N PRO A 84 -5.93 -13.61 8.33
CA PRO A 84 -6.86 -12.72 7.67
C PRO A 84 -6.15 -11.55 6.97
N LEU A 85 -6.54 -11.28 5.74
CA LEU A 85 -6.07 -10.16 4.93
C LEU A 85 -6.83 -8.90 5.33
N VAL A 86 -6.07 -7.86 5.67
CA VAL A 86 -6.55 -6.51 5.98
C VAL A 86 -6.07 -5.56 4.88
N LEU A 87 -7.02 -4.97 4.16
CA LEU A 87 -6.77 -3.94 3.16
C LEU A 87 -6.70 -2.58 3.86
N ILE A 88 -5.63 -1.81 3.64
CA ILE A 88 -5.44 -0.49 4.27
C ILE A 88 -5.51 0.58 3.19
N ALA A 89 -6.67 1.22 3.05
CA ALA A 89 -6.90 2.34 2.14
C ALA A 89 -6.59 3.66 2.84
N GLU A 90 -5.36 4.11 2.72
CA GLU A 90 -4.81 5.28 3.41
C GLU A 90 -4.10 6.20 2.41
N ARG A 91 -4.23 7.52 2.54
CA ARG A 91 -3.57 8.48 1.62
C ARG A 91 -2.11 8.74 1.93
N ASP A 92 -1.70 8.50 3.17
CA ASP A 92 -0.37 8.76 3.67
C ASP A 92 0.39 7.44 4.00
N PRO A 93 1.49 7.13 3.29
CA PRO A 93 2.30 5.94 3.55
C PRO A 93 2.79 5.81 5.00
N ALA A 94 3.10 6.91 5.67
CA ALA A 94 3.54 6.87 7.06
C ALA A 94 2.40 6.44 7.99
N SER A 95 1.20 7.00 7.80
CA SER A 95 -0.01 6.57 8.51
C SER A 95 -0.34 5.09 8.26
N ALA A 96 -0.17 4.60 7.03
CA ALA A 96 -0.40 3.19 6.70
C ALA A 96 0.59 2.25 7.41
N GLU A 97 1.86 2.65 7.53
CA GLU A 97 2.88 1.91 8.27
C GLU A 97 2.60 1.89 9.78
N LEU A 98 2.10 2.99 10.34
CA LEU A 98 1.71 3.05 11.75
C LEU A 98 0.55 2.10 12.06
N VAL A 99 -0.47 2.04 11.19
CA VAL A 99 -1.58 1.07 11.30
C VAL A 99 -1.06 -0.37 11.25
N GLN A 100 -0.19 -0.68 10.28
CA GLN A 100 0.42 -2.01 10.18
C GLN A 100 1.27 -2.36 11.39
N SER A 101 2.05 -1.40 11.90
CA SER A 101 2.90 -1.60 13.07
C SER A 101 2.09 -1.81 14.34
N ALA A 102 0.95 -1.13 14.50
CA ALA A 102 0.06 -1.32 15.64
C ALA A 102 -0.60 -2.71 15.64
N LEU A 103 -0.89 -3.25 14.46
CA LEU A 103 -1.48 -4.57 14.26
C LEU A 103 -0.41 -5.67 14.07
N ARG A 104 0.87 -5.33 14.18
CA ARG A 104 1.99 -6.25 13.97
C ARG A 104 2.09 -7.17 15.17
N GLY A 105 1.93 -8.47 14.94
CA GLY A 105 1.91 -9.49 16.01
C GLY A 105 0.61 -10.30 16.01
N GLU A 106 -0.48 -9.72 15.48
CA GLU A 106 -1.82 -10.33 15.46
C GLU A 106 -2.04 -11.36 14.35
N GLY A 107 -0.97 -11.72 13.62
CA GLY A 107 -1.01 -12.74 12.58
C GLY A 107 -1.71 -12.31 11.27
N TYR A 108 -2.13 -11.06 11.13
CA TYR A 108 -2.74 -10.55 9.89
C TYR A 108 -1.77 -10.43 8.72
N ALA A 109 -2.30 -10.54 7.51
CA ALA A 109 -1.65 -10.08 6.29
C ALA A 109 -2.17 -8.68 5.93
N PHE A 110 -1.31 -7.82 5.40
CA PHE A 110 -1.66 -6.44 5.08
C PHE A 110 -1.48 -6.14 3.59
N GLU A 111 -2.39 -5.36 3.02
CA GLU A 111 -2.32 -4.85 1.65
C GLU A 111 -2.58 -3.33 1.68
N PRO A 112 -1.54 -2.48 1.74
CA PRO A 112 -1.71 -1.03 1.74
C PRO A 112 -1.98 -0.48 0.34
N VAL A 113 -2.93 0.44 0.22
CA VAL A 113 -3.33 1.09 -1.04
C VAL A 113 -3.57 2.58 -0.83
N PHE A 114 -3.13 3.38 -1.80
CA PHE A 114 -3.14 4.85 -1.68
C PHE A 114 -4.17 5.55 -2.57
N ALA A 115 -5.06 4.77 -3.20
CA ALA A 115 -6.12 5.28 -4.06
C ALA A 115 -7.41 4.48 -3.89
N ALA A 116 -8.55 5.17 -3.83
CA ALA A 116 -9.86 4.56 -3.61
C ALA A 116 -10.25 3.55 -4.70
N SER A 117 -9.93 3.84 -5.97
CA SER A 117 -10.20 2.94 -7.09
C SER A 117 -9.43 1.63 -7.01
N VAL A 118 -8.18 1.68 -6.54
CA VAL A 118 -7.34 0.49 -6.35
C VAL A 118 -7.84 -0.33 -5.17
N ALA A 119 -8.25 0.32 -4.09
CA ALA A 119 -8.85 -0.34 -2.93
C ALA A 119 -10.09 -1.15 -3.32
N GLU A 120 -10.98 -0.56 -4.12
CA GLU A 120 -12.19 -1.24 -4.59
C GLU A 120 -11.89 -2.44 -5.50
N ALA A 121 -10.91 -2.32 -6.41
CA ALA A 121 -10.49 -3.44 -7.24
C ALA A 121 -9.95 -4.61 -6.41
N LEU A 122 -9.04 -4.32 -5.46
CA LEU A 122 -8.43 -5.33 -4.60
C LEU A 122 -9.41 -5.92 -3.58
N TRP A 123 -10.40 -5.16 -3.12
CA TRP A 123 -11.49 -5.68 -2.30
C TRP A 123 -12.23 -6.83 -2.99
N LEU A 124 -12.51 -6.68 -4.28
CA LEU A 124 -13.21 -7.70 -5.06
C LEU A 124 -12.31 -8.87 -5.45
N GLU A 125 -11.06 -8.59 -5.82
CA GLU A 125 -10.11 -9.59 -6.29
C GLU A 125 -9.56 -10.46 -5.16
N ARG A 126 -9.10 -9.83 -4.08
CA ARG A 126 -8.38 -10.48 -2.99
C ARG A 126 -9.29 -10.88 -1.83
N ARG A 127 -10.53 -10.36 -1.82
CA ARG A 127 -11.57 -10.62 -0.82
C ARG A 127 -11.05 -10.57 0.63
N PRO A 128 -10.47 -9.44 1.06
CA PRO A 128 -9.96 -9.26 2.42
C PRO A 128 -11.11 -9.35 3.45
N GLN A 129 -10.79 -9.80 4.66
CA GLN A 129 -11.79 -9.91 5.74
C GLN A 129 -12.13 -8.55 6.36
N LEU A 130 -11.23 -7.57 6.21
CA LEU A 130 -11.41 -6.21 6.71
C LEU A 130 -10.77 -5.20 5.74
N ALA A 131 -11.41 -4.03 5.58
CA ALA A 131 -10.78 -2.84 5.03
C ALA A 131 -10.75 -1.73 6.09
N ILE A 132 -9.59 -1.08 6.25
CA ILE A 132 -9.43 0.15 7.01
C ILE A 132 -9.37 1.30 6.02
N VAL A 133 -10.32 2.24 6.08
CA VAL A 133 -10.51 3.29 5.07
C VAL A 133 -10.35 4.68 5.69
N GLU A 134 -9.32 5.43 5.27
CA GLU A 134 -9.23 6.87 5.55
C GLU A 134 -10.26 7.64 4.72
N LEU A 135 -11.12 8.42 5.39
CA LEU A 135 -12.18 9.17 4.71
C LEU A 135 -11.65 10.22 3.72
N MET A 136 -10.47 10.80 4.01
CA MET A 136 -9.83 11.79 3.16
C MET A 136 -9.04 11.20 1.97
N ILE A 137 -9.08 9.88 1.74
CA ILE A 137 -8.40 9.25 0.62
C ILE A 137 -8.92 9.79 -0.73
N SER A 138 -8.02 9.92 -1.71
CA SER A 138 -8.34 10.36 -3.08
C SER A 138 -9.17 11.66 -3.14
N GLY A 139 -8.91 12.59 -2.23
CA GLY A 139 -9.61 13.88 -2.19
C GLY A 139 -10.97 13.83 -1.50
N GLY A 140 -11.15 12.97 -0.49
CA GLY A 140 -12.40 12.88 0.28
C GLY A 140 -13.38 11.82 -0.21
N GLN A 141 -12.91 10.84 -1.00
CA GLN A 141 -13.75 9.79 -1.55
C GLN A 141 -13.95 8.59 -0.62
N GLY A 142 -13.44 8.64 0.62
CA GLY A 142 -13.43 7.46 1.50
C GLY A 142 -14.83 7.04 1.97
N ALA A 143 -15.74 7.97 2.24
CA ALA A 143 -17.13 7.63 2.57
C ALA A 143 -17.83 6.94 1.39
N ASP A 144 -17.64 7.45 0.17
CA ASP A 144 -18.14 6.80 -1.04
C ASP A 144 -17.51 5.43 -1.27
N LEU A 145 -16.22 5.27 -0.97
CA LEU A 145 -15.53 3.98 -1.01
C LEU A 145 -16.18 3.00 -0.03
N CYS A 146 -16.37 3.37 1.25
CA CYS A 146 -17.06 2.54 2.24
C CYS A 146 -18.41 2.04 1.70
N ARG A 147 -19.22 2.96 1.13
CA ARG A 147 -20.51 2.61 0.55
C ARG A 147 -20.40 1.60 -0.59
N ARG A 148 -19.38 1.72 -1.44
CA ARG A 148 -19.15 0.78 -2.55
C ARG A 148 -18.66 -0.58 -2.04
N LEU A 149 -17.70 -0.61 -1.10
CA LEU A 149 -17.20 -1.86 -0.51
C LEU A 149 -18.33 -2.66 0.14
N LYS A 150 -19.23 -1.99 0.89
CA LYS A 150 -20.35 -2.60 1.60
C LYS A 150 -21.49 -3.10 0.72
N ARG A 151 -21.53 -2.75 -0.57
CA ARG A 151 -22.45 -3.39 -1.54
C ARG A 151 -22.08 -4.84 -1.80
N HIS A 152 -20.87 -5.26 -1.42
CA HIS A 152 -20.37 -6.61 -1.58
C HIS A 152 -20.21 -7.28 -0.21
N ASP A 153 -20.67 -8.53 -0.11
CA ASP A 153 -20.44 -9.33 1.09
C ASP A 153 -19.05 -9.99 1.02
N VAL A 154 -18.05 -9.21 1.42
CA VAL A 154 -16.63 -9.60 1.37
C VAL A 154 -16.04 -9.57 2.78
N GLY A 155 -16.12 -8.43 3.45
CA GLY A 155 -15.51 -8.23 4.77
C GLY A 155 -16.12 -7.05 5.52
N ALA A 156 -15.59 -6.79 6.71
CA ALA A 156 -15.91 -5.60 7.48
C ALA A 156 -15.21 -4.35 6.92
N VAL A 157 -15.75 -3.17 7.22
CA VAL A 157 -15.18 -1.88 6.84
C VAL A 157 -15.05 -1.02 8.10
N LEU A 158 -13.81 -0.73 8.49
CA LEU A 158 -13.46 0.22 9.53
C LEU A 158 -13.11 1.55 8.87
N ALA A 159 -13.85 2.61 9.18
CA ALA A 159 -13.52 3.96 8.73
C ALA A 159 -12.58 4.65 9.73
N SER A 160 -11.69 5.50 9.22
CA SER A 160 -10.88 6.39 10.06
C SER A 160 -10.78 7.79 9.45
N SER A 161 -10.68 8.81 10.29
CA SER A 161 -10.37 10.16 9.84
C SER A 161 -9.89 11.05 10.97
N ALA A 162 -9.07 12.06 10.65
CA ALA A 162 -8.74 13.15 11.57
C ALA A 162 -9.92 14.11 11.80
N LEU A 163 -10.92 14.11 10.91
CA LEU A 163 -12.16 14.86 11.09
C LEU A 163 -13.17 14.03 11.88
N GLY A 164 -13.96 14.68 12.73
CA GLY A 164 -15.08 14.05 13.42
C GLY A 164 -16.21 13.73 12.44
N ALA A 165 -16.17 12.54 11.83
CA ALA A 165 -17.07 12.11 10.75
C ALA A 165 -17.73 10.75 11.03
N ARG A 166 -17.93 10.42 12.31
CA ARG A 166 -18.52 9.14 12.74
C ARG A 166 -19.89 8.88 12.09
N ASP A 167 -20.80 9.85 12.16
CA ASP A 167 -22.16 9.68 11.65
C ASP A 167 -22.18 9.48 10.12
N GLU A 168 -21.32 10.22 9.40
CA GLU A 168 -21.15 10.07 7.95
C GLU A 168 -20.59 8.68 7.60
N ALA A 169 -19.57 8.22 8.32
CA ALA A 169 -18.96 6.91 8.10
C ALA A 169 -19.97 5.76 8.33
N LEU A 170 -20.73 5.82 9.42
CA LEU A 170 -21.75 4.83 9.75
C LEU A 170 -22.91 4.88 8.74
N ALA A 171 -23.35 6.08 8.32
CA ALA A 171 -24.36 6.23 7.28
C ALA A 171 -23.89 5.70 5.91
N ALA A 172 -22.57 5.75 5.64
CA ALA A 172 -21.97 5.12 4.47
C ALA A 172 -21.85 3.59 4.58
N GLY A 173 -22.19 3.00 5.74
CA GLY A 173 -22.21 1.57 5.98
C GLY A 173 -20.94 0.99 6.62
N ALA A 174 -20.00 1.83 7.08
CA ALA A 174 -18.86 1.34 7.86
C ALA A 174 -19.37 0.61 9.11
N ASP A 175 -18.72 -0.50 9.46
CA ASP A 175 -19.06 -1.29 10.64
C ASP A 175 -18.54 -0.63 11.93
N ALA A 176 -17.48 0.17 11.83
CA ALA A 176 -16.95 0.98 12.92
C ALA A 176 -16.23 2.24 12.41
N PHE A 177 -15.94 3.16 13.34
CA PHE A 177 -15.20 4.40 13.06
C PHE A 177 -14.20 4.70 14.19
N LEU A 178 -12.97 5.04 13.82
CA LEU A 178 -11.92 5.52 14.71
C LEU A 178 -11.44 6.92 14.30
N GLN A 179 -11.50 7.86 15.23
CA GLN A 179 -10.99 9.21 14.99
C GLN A 179 -9.46 9.24 15.15
N LYS A 180 -8.75 9.91 14.24
CA LYS A 180 -7.31 10.14 14.37
C LYS A 180 -7.04 11.29 15.35
N PRO A 181 -5.96 11.22 16.16
CA PRO A 181 -4.99 10.13 16.24
C PRO A 181 -5.61 8.86 16.85
N VAL A 182 -5.38 7.72 16.22
CA VAL A 182 -5.94 6.44 16.67
C VAL A 182 -5.03 5.85 17.75
N ASP A 183 -5.63 5.47 18.88
CA ASP A 183 -4.92 4.72 19.91
C ASP A 183 -4.61 3.29 19.41
N PRO A 184 -3.36 2.80 19.52
CA PRO A 184 -3.00 1.47 19.03
C PRO A 184 -3.82 0.32 19.65
N ALA A 185 -4.16 0.40 20.93
CA ALA A 185 -4.94 -0.65 21.59
C ALA A 185 -6.42 -0.61 21.15
N GLU A 186 -6.96 0.60 20.94
CA GLU A 186 -8.31 0.76 20.35
C GLU A 186 -8.36 0.21 18.91
N LEU A 187 -7.31 0.43 18.11
CA LEU A 187 -7.21 -0.15 16.77
C LEU A 187 -7.19 -1.67 16.79
N VAL A 188 -6.32 -2.28 17.62
CA VAL A 188 -6.20 -3.73 17.74
C VAL A 188 -7.54 -4.35 18.12
N SER A 189 -8.13 -3.90 19.23
CA SER A 189 -9.41 -4.43 19.72
C SER A 189 -10.54 -4.28 18.71
N THR A 190 -10.65 -3.12 18.04
CA THR A 190 -11.68 -2.90 17.01
C THR A 190 -11.50 -3.84 15.82
N VAL A 191 -10.26 -4.05 15.37
CA VAL A 191 -9.94 -4.95 14.25
C VAL A 191 -10.27 -6.40 14.60
N GLU A 192 -9.89 -6.85 15.79
CA GLU A 192 -10.18 -8.20 16.29
C GLU A 192 -11.70 -8.45 16.36
N ASP A 193 -12.45 -7.54 16.98
CA ASP A 193 -13.90 -7.65 17.13
C ASP A 193 -14.61 -7.75 15.77
N LEU A 194 -14.21 -6.91 14.81
CA LEU A 194 -14.79 -6.91 13.46
C LEU A 194 -14.50 -8.20 12.69
N ILE A 195 -13.28 -8.73 12.79
CA ILE A 195 -12.90 -9.98 12.13
C ILE A 195 -13.60 -11.17 12.79
N ALA A 196 -13.65 -11.20 14.13
CA ALA A 196 -14.30 -12.26 14.89
C ALA A 196 -15.81 -12.33 14.61
N ALA A 197 -16.49 -11.18 14.52
CA ALA A 197 -17.92 -11.11 14.20
C ALA A 197 -18.27 -11.67 12.80
N ARG A 198 -17.27 -11.82 11.92
CA ARG A 198 -17.42 -12.32 10.55
C ARG A 198 -16.99 -13.79 10.38
N ALA A 199 -16.36 -14.39 11.39
CA ALA A 199 -15.95 -15.79 11.33
C ALA A 199 -17.19 -16.71 11.29
N PRO A 200 -17.27 -17.68 10.36
CA PRO A 200 -18.38 -18.64 10.31
C PRO A 200 -18.34 -19.53 11.55
N GLY A 201 -19.15 -19.22 12.56
CA GLY A 201 -19.23 -19.99 13.80
C GLY A 201 -19.51 -19.23 15.10
N GLY A 202 -19.79 -17.92 15.06
CA GLY A 202 -20.19 -17.16 16.25
C GLY A 202 -21.51 -17.63 16.84
N VAL A 203 -21.45 -18.59 17.77
CA VAL A 203 -22.55 -18.99 18.65
C VAL A 203 -23.01 -17.75 19.41
N ARG A 204 -24.25 -17.34 19.17
CA ARG A 204 -25.01 -16.45 20.04
C ARG A 204 -25.70 -17.26 21.14
#